data_AF-A0A432RRA6-F1
#
_entry.id   AF-A0A432RRA6-F1
#
_cell.length_a   1.000
_cell.length_b   1.000
_cell.length_c   1.000
_cell.angle_alpha   90.00
_cell.angle_beta   90.00
_cell.angle_gamma   90.00
#
_symmetry.space_group_name_H-M   'P 1'
#
loop_
_entity.id
_entity.type
_entity.pdbx_description
1 polymer ?
#
loop_
_entity_poly.entity_id
_entity_poly.type
_entity_poly.pdbx_seq_one_letter_code
_entity_poly.pdbx_strand_id
1 'polypeptide(L)'
;MKKILFIVVIPLLLFSFDYKKEFLNKNYKSVCKRGVLKINSIKDENLKSLIGIACLKSDNIFYLPYVANSLKKTKEGRLNSIYFSVIFLQKKLLYSYMMDGIDISYYKTPMTDYVLSVVVNNISLGNFKKENNKIIINYKNKKYIVYKEDDKVIVEVYENGNLIKTHWYR
;
A
#
# COMPACT_ATOMS: atom_id res chain seq x y z
N MET A 1 -64.79 10.37 -6.52
CA MET A 1 -64.04 9.64 -7.57
C MET A 1 -62.55 9.97 -7.44
N LYS A 2 -61.72 8.92 -7.43
CA LYS A 2 -60.24 8.85 -7.59
C LYS A 2 -59.36 9.88 -6.87
N LYS A 3 -58.79 9.47 -5.72
CA LYS A 3 -57.55 10.03 -5.16
C LYS A 3 -56.38 9.62 -6.07
N ILE A 4 -55.80 10.57 -6.79
CA ILE A 4 -54.57 10.34 -7.58
C ILE A 4 -53.40 10.33 -6.61
N LEU A 5 -52.80 9.17 -6.40
CA LEU A 5 -51.58 9.01 -5.62
C LEU A 5 -50.40 9.54 -6.46
N PHE A 6 -49.91 10.73 -6.16
CA PHE A 6 -48.69 11.27 -6.78
C PHE A 6 -47.48 10.52 -6.20
N ILE A 7 -46.98 9.51 -6.92
CA ILE A 7 -45.70 8.87 -6.60
C ILE A 7 -44.60 9.82 -7.04
N VAL A 8 -43.99 10.51 -6.08
CA VAL A 8 -42.78 11.31 -6.32
C VAL A 8 -41.62 10.34 -6.50
N VAL A 9 -41.28 10.05 -7.76
CA VAL A 9 -40.05 9.34 -8.11
C VAL A 9 -38.91 10.35 -7.93
N ILE A 10 -38.29 10.37 -6.75
CA ILE A 10 -37.02 11.08 -6.56
C ILE A 10 -35.98 10.35 -7.43
N PRO A 11 -35.39 11.00 -8.45
CA PRO A 11 -34.26 10.40 -9.14
C PRO A 11 -33.09 10.42 -8.16
N LEU A 12 -32.74 9.26 -7.62
CA LEU A 12 -31.46 9.04 -6.98
C LEU A 12 -30.39 9.34 -8.04
N LEU A 13 -29.83 10.54 -8.00
CA LEU A 13 -28.61 10.87 -8.71
C LEU A 13 -27.52 9.96 -8.16
N LEU A 14 -27.34 8.81 -8.81
CA LEU A 14 -26.24 7.89 -8.56
C LEU A 14 -24.96 8.61 -9.01
N PHE A 15 -24.36 9.40 -8.12
CA PHE A 15 -23.04 9.95 -8.36
C PHE A 15 -22.07 8.79 -8.59
N SER A 16 -21.66 8.60 -9.84
CA SER A 16 -20.65 7.62 -10.20
C SER A 16 -19.34 8.01 -9.53
N PHE A 17 -18.73 7.08 -8.79
CA PHE A 17 -17.47 7.33 -8.13
C PHE A 17 -16.34 7.48 -9.16
N ASP A 18 -15.80 8.69 -9.29
CA ASP A 18 -14.66 8.95 -10.16
C ASP A 18 -13.35 8.71 -9.42
N TYR A 19 -12.77 7.54 -9.65
CA TYR A 19 -11.50 7.13 -9.05
C TYR A 19 -10.33 8.07 -9.36
N LYS A 20 -10.27 8.65 -10.57
CA LYS A 20 -9.15 9.52 -10.95
C LYS A 20 -9.25 10.85 -10.22
N LYS A 21 -10.44 11.45 -10.20
CA LYS A 21 -10.71 12.69 -9.45
C LYS A 21 -10.42 12.51 -7.96
N GLU A 22 -10.92 11.44 -7.37
CA GLU A 22 -10.72 11.15 -5.95
C GLU A 22 -9.25 10.87 -5.60
N PHE A 23 -8.50 10.25 -6.51
CA PHE A 23 -7.06 10.06 -6.34
C PHE A 23 -6.31 11.39 -6.34
N LEU A 24 -6.64 12.29 -7.28
CA LEU A 24 -6.05 13.63 -7.35
C LEU A 24 -6.39 14.47 -6.11
N ASN A 25 -7.59 14.29 -5.56
CA ASN A 25 -8.03 14.88 -4.28
C ASN A 25 -7.36 14.23 -3.04
N LYS A 26 -6.39 13.34 -3.24
CA LYS A 26 -5.66 12.61 -2.18
C LYS A 26 -6.55 11.69 -1.33
N ASN A 27 -7.74 11.33 -1.80
CA ASN A 27 -8.68 10.41 -1.13
C ASN A 27 -8.26 8.94 -1.32
N TYR A 28 -6.97 8.64 -1.12
CA TYR A 28 -6.34 7.36 -1.44
C TYR A 28 -6.99 6.17 -0.74
N LYS A 29 -7.38 6.33 0.53
CA LYS A 29 -8.06 5.28 1.30
C LYS A 29 -9.41 4.89 0.67
N SER A 30 -10.17 5.88 0.20
CA SER A 30 -11.45 5.67 -0.47
C SER A 30 -11.26 4.99 -1.82
N VAL A 31 -10.33 5.50 -2.62
CA VAL A 31 -9.97 4.95 -3.94
C VAL A 31 -9.51 3.49 -3.81
N CYS A 32 -8.63 3.20 -2.86
CA CYS A 32 -8.17 1.83 -2.60
C CYS A 32 -9.33 0.91 -2.22
N LYS A 33 -10.07 1.22 -1.14
CA LYS A 33 -11.13 0.35 -0.62
C LYS A 33 -12.23 0.10 -1.65
N ARG A 34 -12.76 1.18 -2.27
CA ARG A 34 -13.84 1.07 -3.27
C ARG A 34 -13.34 0.46 -4.58
N GLY A 35 -12.08 0.69 -4.92
CA GLY A 35 -11.47 0.19 -6.16
C GLY A 35 -11.26 -1.32 -6.10
N VAL A 36 -10.70 -1.81 -5.00
CA VAL A 36 -10.44 -3.24 -4.80
C VAL A 36 -11.73 -4.05 -4.79
N LEU A 37 -12.81 -3.53 -4.17
CA LEU A 37 -14.13 -4.18 -4.19
C LEU A 37 -14.70 -4.37 -5.61
N LYS A 38 -14.31 -3.52 -6.57
CA LYS A 38 -14.78 -3.57 -7.96
C LYS A 38 -13.68 -4.00 -8.94
N ILE A 39 -12.55 -4.50 -8.45
CA ILE A 39 -11.33 -4.68 -9.27
C ILE A 39 -11.57 -5.60 -10.47
N ASN A 40 -12.40 -6.63 -10.30
CA ASN A 40 -12.72 -7.58 -11.36
C ASN A 40 -13.65 -7.00 -12.44
N SER A 41 -14.50 -6.03 -12.08
CA SER A 41 -15.40 -5.34 -13.01
C SER A 41 -14.69 -4.26 -13.83
N ILE A 42 -13.55 -3.75 -13.34
CA ILE A 42 -12.75 -2.76 -14.04
C ILE A 42 -11.97 -3.46 -15.17
N LYS A 43 -12.14 -2.99 -16.41
CA LYS A 43 -11.41 -3.54 -17.56
C LYS A 43 -10.07 -2.84 -17.79
N ASP A 44 -9.99 -1.55 -17.52
CA ASP A 44 -8.80 -0.71 -17.71
C ASP A 44 -7.72 -1.00 -16.65
N GLU A 45 -6.59 -1.56 -17.09
CA GLU A 45 -5.46 -1.88 -16.20
C GLU A 45 -4.72 -0.63 -15.69
N ASN A 46 -4.83 0.51 -16.36
CA ASN A 46 -4.29 1.77 -15.83
C ASN A 46 -5.08 2.21 -14.60
N LEU A 47 -6.41 2.07 -14.65
CA LEU A 47 -7.26 2.36 -13.50
C LEU A 47 -7.01 1.39 -12.33
N LYS A 48 -6.83 0.09 -12.62
CA LYS A 48 -6.42 -0.89 -11.59
C LYS A 48 -5.07 -0.55 -10.96
N SER A 49 -4.11 -0.11 -11.77
CA SER A 49 -2.79 0.31 -11.30
C SER A 49 -2.89 1.54 -10.39
N LEU A 50 -3.73 2.52 -10.75
CA LEU A 50 -4.03 3.69 -9.91
C LEU A 50 -4.65 3.29 -8.57
N ILE A 51 -5.53 2.29 -8.55
CA ILE A 51 -6.08 1.71 -7.31
C ILE A 51 -4.97 1.09 -6.46
N GLY A 52 -4.06 0.31 -7.05
CA GLY A 52 -2.90 -0.26 -6.35
C GLY A 52 -2.00 0.81 -5.73
N ILE A 53 -1.70 1.88 -6.48
CA ILE A 53 -0.93 3.03 -5.98
C ILE A 53 -1.68 3.72 -4.83
N ALA A 54 -3.01 3.86 -4.90
CA ALA A 54 -3.80 4.41 -3.82
C ALA A 54 -3.71 3.55 -2.55
N CYS A 55 -3.67 2.23 -2.69
CA CYS A 55 -3.47 1.31 -1.58
C CYS A 55 -2.10 1.50 -0.92
N LEU A 56 -1.03 1.67 -1.70
CA LEU A 56 0.30 2.00 -1.18
C LEU A 56 0.33 3.34 -0.44
N LYS A 57 -0.26 4.39 -1.02
CA LYS A 57 -0.26 5.74 -0.41
C LYS A 57 -1.04 5.81 0.89
N SER A 58 -2.03 4.93 1.06
CA SER A 58 -2.88 4.81 2.26
C SER A 58 -2.49 3.68 3.19
N ASP A 59 -1.33 3.04 2.96
CA ASP A 59 -0.77 1.92 3.73
C ASP A 59 -1.71 0.69 3.83
N ASN A 60 -2.67 0.56 2.91
CA ASN A 60 -3.56 -0.60 2.78
C ASN A 60 -2.91 -1.70 1.90
N ILE A 61 -1.67 -2.06 2.21
CA ILE A 61 -0.85 -3.00 1.41
C ILE A 61 -1.48 -4.39 1.31
N PHE A 62 -2.32 -4.79 2.29
CA PHE A 62 -2.97 -6.10 2.28
C PHE A 62 -3.90 -6.33 1.08
N TYR A 63 -4.31 -5.26 0.37
CA TYR A 63 -5.08 -5.40 -0.87
C TYR A 63 -4.22 -5.60 -2.12
N LEU A 64 -2.90 -5.37 -2.06
CA LEU A 64 -2.03 -5.46 -3.23
C LEU A 64 -2.05 -6.81 -3.94
N PRO A 65 -2.13 -7.98 -3.26
CA PRO A 65 -2.24 -9.25 -3.95
C PRO A 65 -3.45 -9.33 -4.88
N TYR A 66 -4.60 -8.76 -4.47
CA TYR A 66 -5.81 -8.72 -5.29
C TYR A 66 -5.62 -7.84 -6.54
N VAL A 67 -4.98 -6.67 -6.36
CA VAL A 67 -4.69 -5.77 -7.47
C VAL A 67 -3.67 -6.42 -8.43
N ALA A 68 -2.57 -6.96 -7.91
CA ALA A 68 -1.52 -7.61 -8.70
C ALA A 68 -2.08 -8.76 -9.55
N ASN A 69 -2.88 -9.64 -8.96
CA ASN A 69 -3.50 -10.77 -9.67
C ASN A 69 -4.48 -10.34 -10.78
N SER A 70 -5.02 -9.11 -10.69
CA SER A 70 -5.93 -8.56 -11.69
C SER A 70 -5.24 -7.87 -12.87
N LEU A 71 -3.91 -7.69 -12.80
CA LEU A 71 -3.06 -6.98 -13.76
C LEU A 71 -2.19 -7.97 -14.55
N LYS A 72 -2.66 -8.38 -15.73
CA LYS A 72 -2.00 -9.43 -16.53
C LYS A 72 -2.06 -9.23 -18.04
N LYS A 73 -2.90 -8.33 -18.53
CA LYS A 73 -3.21 -8.20 -19.96
C LYS A 73 -2.15 -7.37 -20.69
N THR A 74 -1.83 -6.18 -20.20
CA THR A 74 -0.87 -5.27 -20.82
C THR A 74 0.54 -5.47 -20.26
N LYS A 75 1.54 -4.94 -20.96
CA LYS A 75 2.93 -4.94 -20.50
C LYS A 75 3.06 -4.15 -19.20
N GLU A 76 2.47 -2.97 -19.16
CA GLU A 76 2.42 -2.07 -18.02
C GLU A 76 1.69 -2.71 -16.84
N GLY A 77 0.57 -3.39 -17.11
CA GLY A 77 -0.16 -4.16 -16.11
C GLY A 77 0.73 -5.22 -15.46
N ARG A 78 1.43 -6.04 -16.26
CA ARG A 78 2.35 -7.05 -15.73
C ARG A 78 3.52 -6.43 -14.93
N LEU A 79 4.08 -5.31 -15.37
CA LEU A 79 5.12 -4.60 -14.62
C LEU A 79 4.61 -4.10 -13.26
N ASN A 80 3.42 -3.49 -13.23
CA ASN A 80 2.78 -3.03 -12.00
C ASN A 80 2.41 -4.21 -11.08
N SER A 81 1.99 -5.34 -11.65
CA SER A 81 1.74 -6.57 -10.90
C SER A 81 2.99 -7.05 -10.14
N ILE A 82 4.14 -7.09 -10.81
CA ILE A 82 5.43 -7.41 -10.19
C ILE A 82 5.76 -6.42 -9.07
N TYR A 83 5.66 -5.12 -9.36
CA TYR A 83 5.92 -4.05 -8.39
C TYR A 83 5.09 -4.20 -7.10
N PHE A 84 3.77 -4.39 -7.23
CA PHE A 84 2.88 -4.58 -6.08
C PHE A 84 3.15 -5.89 -5.33
N SER A 85 3.49 -6.96 -6.05
CA SER A 85 3.82 -8.26 -5.45
C SER A 85 5.10 -8.20 -4.62
N VAL A 86 6.12 -7.51 -5.12
CA VAL A 86 7.40 -7.29 -4.41
C VAL A 86 7.16 -6.53 -3.10
N ILE A 87 6.39 -5.46 -3.13
CA ILE A 87 6.10 -4.68 -1.91
C ILE A 87 5.30 -5.50 -0.90
N PHE A 88 4.33 -6.30 -1.35
CA PHE A 88 3.59 -7.19 -0.47
C PHE A 88 4.49 -8.27 0.17
N LEU A 89 5.39 -8.87 -0.62
CA LEU A 89 6.38 -9.81 -0.11
C LEU A 89 7.29 -9.16 0.95
N GLN A 90 7.83 -7.98 0.64
CA GLN A 90 8.66 -7.21 1.57
C GLN A 90 7.93 -6.91 2.87
N LYS A 91 6.64 -6.57 2.82
CA LYS A 91 5.81 -6.41 4.02
C LYS A 91 5.78 -7.69 4.85
N LYS A 92 5.54 -8.85 4.22
CA LYS A 92 5.48 -10.13 4.93
C LYS A 92 6.83 -10.50 5.56
N LEU A 93 7.93 -10.30 4.83
CA LEU A 93 9.29 -10.51 5.35
C LEU A 93 9.58 -9.62 6.56
N LEU A 94 9.30 -8.31 6.45
CA LEU A 94 9.50 -7.39 7.55
C LEU A 94 8.66 -7.77 8.77
N TYR A 95 7.38 -8.11 8.57
CA TYR A 95 6.49 -8.50 9.65
C TYR A 95 6.99 -9.75 10.37
N SER A 96 7.32 -10.81 9.63
CA SER A 96 7.86 -12.06 10.18
C SER A 96 9.19 -11.87 10.90
N TYR A 97 10.08 -11.01 10.37
CA TYR A 97 11.33 -10.67 11.07
C TYR A 97 11.05 -9.94 12.39
N MET A 98 10.14 -8.96 12.40
CA MET A 98 9.85 -8.15 13.59
C MET A 98 9.01 -8.87 14.65
N MET A 99 8.14 -9.79 14.24
CA MET A 99 7.25 -10.52 15.14
C MET A 99 7.87 -11.82 15.64
N ASP A 100 8.48 -12.58 14.73
CA ASP A 100 8.89 -13.96 14.97
C ASP A 100 10.43 -14.12 15.00
N GLY A 101 11.19 -13.07 14.67
CA GLY A 101 12.65 -13.14 14.59
C GLY A 101 13.15 -13.99 13.42
N ILE A 102 12.30 -14.28 12.42
CA ILE A 102 12.67 -15.07 11.25
C ILE A 102 13.80 -14.38 10.51
N ASP A 103 14.91 -15.08 10.29
CA ASP A 103 16.00 -14.57 9.47
C ASP A 103 15.52 -14.30 8.04
N ILE A 104 15.82 -13.10 7.54
CA ILE A 104 15.47 -12.67 6.18
C ILE A 104 16.71 -12.37 5.32
N SER A 105 17.92 -12.64 5.82
CA SER A 105 19.19 -12.34 5.15
C SER A 105 19.35 -13.04 3.79
N TYR A 106 18.75 -14.22 3.63
CA TYR A 106 18.82 -15.02 2.41
C TYR A 106 17.82 -14.58 1.31
N TYR A 107 16.86 -13.71 1.63
CA TYR A 107 15.92 -13.20 0.62
C TYR A 107 16.52 -12.03 -0.16
N LYS A 108 16.69 -12.21 -1.47
CA LYS A 108 17.01 -11.13 -2.40
C LYS A 108 15.74 -10.65 -3.08
N THR A 109 15.19 -9.53 -2.63
CA THR A 109 14.00 -8.92 -3.26
C THR A 109 14.40 -7.81 -4.24
N PRO A 110 13.68 -7.65 -5.37
CA PRO A 110 13.87 -6.49 -6.24
C PRO A 110 13.70 -5.16 -5.49
N MET A 111 14.49 -4.16 -5.86
CA MET A 111 14.38 -2.83 -5.28
C MET A 111 13.19 -2.06 -5.88
N THR A 112 12.45 -1.35 -5.04
CA THR A 112 11.39 -0.42 -5.42
C THR A 112 11.61 0.95 -4.77
N ASP A 113 10.84 1.95 -5.19
CA ASP A 113 10.81 3.29 -4.58
C ASP A 113 10.00 3.33 -3.26
N TYR A 114 9.35 2.23 -2.87
CA TYR A 114 8.55 2.17 -1.66
C TYR A 114 9.42 1.94 -0.41
N VAL A 115 8.98 2.50 0.71
CA VAL A 115 9.72 2.49 1.99
C VAL A 115 10.15 1.09 2.44
N LEU A 116 9.30 0.07 2.23
CA LEU A 116 9.62 -1.31 2.61
C LEU A 116 10.83 -1.87 1.87
N SER A 117 11.08 -1.42 0.64
CA SER A 117 12.26 -1.87 -0.10
C SER A 117 13.55 -1.38 0.52
N VAL A 118 13.57 -0.15 1.05
CA VAL A 118 14.73 0.37 1.77
C VAL A 118 14.91 -0.38 3.09
N VAL A 119 13.83 -0.56 3.84
CA VAL A 119 13.88 -1.21 5.15
C VAL A 119 14.32 -2.67 5.05
N VAL A 120 13.64 -3.47 4.23
CA VAL A 120 13.91 -4.91 4.10
C VAL A 120 15.30 -5.15 3.55
N ASN A 121 15.72 -4.40 2.51
CA ASN A 121 17.04 -4.57 1.93
C ASN A 121 18.17 -4.24 2.92
N ASN A 122 18.02 -3.18 3.73
CA ASN A 122 19.03 -2.87 4.74
C ASN A 122 19.04 -3.90 5.88
N ILE A 123 17.88 -4.43 6.29
CA ILE A 123 17.82 -5.52 7.27
C ILE A 123 18.48 -6.78 6.72
N SER A 124 18.16 -7.20 5.49
CA SER A 124 18.73 -8.41 4.88
C SER A 124 20.24 -8.33 4.69
N LEU A 125 20.77 -7.12 4.44
CA LEU A 125 22.21 -6.88 4.28
C LEU A 125 22.95 -6.64 5.61
N GLY A 126 22.25 -6.59 6.75
CA GLY A 126 22.86 -6.25 8.04
C GLY A 126 23.22 -4.77 8.20
N ASN A 127 22.75 -3.90 7.31
CA ASN A 127 23.04 -2.47 7.28
C ASN A 127 22.12 -1.66 8.21
N PHE A 128 22.12 -1.97 9.50
CA PHE A 128 21.29 -1.31 10.50
C PHE A 128 21.92 -1.33 11.90
N LYS A 129 21.41 -0.48 12.79
CA LYS A 129 21.71 -0.54 14.24
C LYS A 129 20.48 -0.98 15.01
N LYS A 130 20.67 -1.77 16.06
CA LYS A 130 19.61 -2.11 17.03
C LYS A 130 19.82 -1.30 18.30
N GLU A 131 18.83 -0.51 18.68
CA GLU A 131 18.85 0.34 19.88
C GLU A 131 17.47 0.29 20.55
N ASN A 132 17.37 -0.09 21.82
CA ASN A 132 16.12 -0.11 22.60
C ASN A 132 14.93 -0.76 21.87
N ASN A 133 15.12 -1.98 21.33
CA ASN A 133 14.12 -2.71 20.52
C ASN A 133 13.68 -2.00 19.23
N LYS A 134 14.43 -0.99 18.78
CA LYS A 134 14.24 -0.32 17.49
C LYS A 134 15.37 -0.67 16.54
N ILE A 135 15.04 -0.71 15.25
CA ILE A 135 16.01 -0.83 14.16
C ILE A 135 16.15 0.55 13.54
N ILE A 136 17.39 1.01 13.45
CA ILE A 136 17.74 2.30 12.89
C ILE A 136 18.53 2.06 11.61
N ILE A 137 18.00 2.59 10.51
CA ILE A 137 18.60 2.51 9.18
C ILE A 137 18.84 3.94 8.70
N ASN A 138 20.08 4.25 8.34
CA ASN A 138 20.41 5.49 7.65
C ASN A 138 20.64 5.16 6.19
N TYR A 139 19.86 5.74 5.30
CA TYR A 139 19.96 5.49 3.87
C TYR A 139 19.77 6.79 3.10
N LYS A 140 20.81 7.19 2.37
CA LYS A 140 20.92 8.51 1.73
C LYS A 140 20.74 9.63 2.77
N ASN A 141 19.88 10.61 2.51
CA ASN A 141 19.55 11.73 3.39
C ASN A 141 18.41 11.43 4.38
N LYS A 142 17.99 10.17 4.51
CA LYS A 142 16.86 9.75 5.34
C LYS A 142 17.27 8.78 6.43
N LYS A 143 16.57 8.88 7.56
CA LYS A 143 16.65 7.96 8.69
C LYS A 143 15.33 7.23 8.83
N TYR A 144 15.39 5.91 8.96
CA TYR A 144 14.24 5.04 9.15
C TYR A 144 14.33 4.42 10.54
N ILE A 145 13.26 4.54 11.32
CA ILE A 145 13.14 3.90 12.63
C ILE A 145 12.03 2.86 12.54
N VAL A 146 12.37 1.61 12.79
CA VAL A 146 11.44 0.48 12.72
C VAL A 146 11.29 -0.14 14.09
N TYR A 147 10.05 -0.31 14.54
CA TYR A 147 9.76 -0.92 15.83
C TYR A 147 8.42 -1.64 15.82
N LYS A 148 8.21 -2.47 16.84
CA LYS A 148 6.95 -3.18 17.07
C LYS A 148 6.11 -2.41 18.08
N GLU A 149 4.81 -2.34 17.83
CA GLU A 149 3.80 -1.83 18.75
C GLU A 149 2.58 -2.78 18.69
N ASP A 150 2.36 -3.56 19.74
CA ASP A 150 1.38 -4.65 19.79
C ASP A 150 1.49 -5.61 18.59
N ASP A 151 0.46 -5.66 17.75
CA ASP A 151 0.34 -6.49 16.55
C ASP A 151 0.83 -5.78 15.28
N LYS A 152 1.45 -4.60 15.41
CA LYS A 152 1.89 -3.76 14.30
C LYS A 152 3.41 -3.65 14.23
N VAL A 153 3.90 -3.53 13.00
CA VAL A 153 5.23 -3.00 12.71
C VAL A 153 5.10 -1.56 12.26
N ILE A 154 5.76 -0.65 12.96
CA ILE A 154 5.81 0.78 12.65
C ILE A 154 7.12 1.09 11.93
N VAL A 155 7.05 1.91 10.89
CA VAL A 155 8.21 2.47 10.18
C VAL A 155 8.04 3.98 10.11
N GLU A 156 8.87 4.69 10.87
CA GLU A 156 8.97 6.15 10.82
C GLU A 156 10.08 6.55 9.85
N VAL A 157 9.81 7.56 9.02
CA VAL A 157 10.75 8.10 8.04
C VAL A 157 11.04 9.55 8.38
N TYR A 158 12.30 9.83 8.65
CA TYR A 158 12.82 11.15 8.95
C TYR A 158 13.69 11.66 7.80
N GLU A 159 13.62 12.96 7.53
CA GLU A 159 14.48 13.68 6.59
C GLU A 159 14.93 14.98 7.25
N ASN A 160 16.24 15.22 7.29
CA ASN A 160 16.84 16.39 7.97
C ASN A 160 16.37 16.56 9.43
N GLY A 161 16.17 15.45 10.15
CA GLY A 161 15.72 15.43 11.55
C GLY A 161 14.20 15.54 11.75
N ASN A 162 13.42 15.86 10.70
CA ASN A 162 11.97 15.99 10.79
C ASN A 162 11.27 14.69 10.39
N LEU A 163 10.25 14.30 11.16
CA LEU A 163 9.38 13.17 10.81
C LEU A 163 8.55 13.54 9.57
N ILE A 164 8.75 12.82 8.47
CA ILE A 164 8.05 13.04 7.21
C ILE A 164 6.80 12.17 7.11
N LYS A 165 6.91 10.90 7.52
CA LYS A 165 5.80 9.95 7.47
C LYS A 165 6.00 8.80 8.44
N THR A 166 4.89 8.33 9.01
CA THR A 166 4.80 7.08 9.74
C THR A 166 3.96 6.09 8.94
N HIS A 167 4.49 4.90 8.73
CA HIS A 167 3.79 3.77 8.15
C HIS A 167 3.56 2.71 9.22
N TRP A 168 2.47 1.95 9.10
CA TRP A 168 2.19 0.82 9.97
C TRP A 168 1.71 -0.37 9.16
N TYR A 169 2.13 -1.56 9.58
CA TYR A 169 1.84 -2.81 8.88
C TYR A 169 1.35 -3.88 9.87
N ARG A 170 0.35 -4.65 9.42
CA ARG A 170 -0.19 -5.86 10.04
C ARG A 170 -0.19 -6.98 9.02
#